data_AF-A0A925WRL9-F1
#
_entry.id   AF-A0A925WRL9-F1
#
_cell.length_a   1.000
_cell.length_b   1.000
_cell.length_c   1.000
_cell.angle_alpha   90.00
_cell.angle_beta   90.00
_cell.angle_gamma   90.00
#
_symmetry.space_group_name_H-M   'P 1'
#
loop_
_entity.id
_entity.type
_entity.pdbx_description
1 polymer ?
#
loop_
_entity_poly.entity_id
_entity_poly.type
_entity_poly.pdbx_seq_one_letter_code
_entity_poly.pdbx_strand_id
1 'polypeptide(L)'
;MLPAGPSKPPPTGSTNVVFSHNLHWGGNVAPTLGEGDRIADPAFVNPSRDPKAANFRLKPGSPALGAGISLPFSPFLNLDGKSRGDKPDRGAY
;
A
#
# COMPACT_ATOMS: atom_id res chain seq x y z
N MET A 1 -22.94 -37.47 11.08
CA MET A 1 -21.65 -36.94 10.60
C MET A 1 -21.90 -36.31 9.24
N LEU A 2 -21.91 -34.98 9.15
CA LEU A 2 -22.15 -34.26 7.89
C LEU A 2 -20.86 -34.22 7.06
N PRO A 3 -20.90 -34.33 5.73
CA PRO A 3 -19.70 -34.29 4.90
C PRO A 3 -19.04 -32.92 4.99
N ALA A 4 -17.70 -32.91 5.07
CA ALA A 4 -16.90 -31.71 4.99
C ALA A 4 -17.22 -30.98 3.68
N GLY A 5 -17.50 -29.67 3.77
CA GLY A 5 -17.66 -28.82 2.60
C GLY A 5 -16.38 -28.80 1.74
N PRO A 6 -16.46 -28.38 0.47
CA PRO A 6 -15.31 -28.34 -0.42
C PRO A 6 -14.17 -27.56 0.24
N SER A 7 -12.97 -28.13 0.23
CA SER A 7 -11.76 -27.46 0.72
C SER A 7 -11.55 -26.16 -0.06
N LYS A 8 -11.24 -25.09 0.68
CA LYS A 8 -10.86 -23.79 0.10
C LYS A 8 -9.73 -24.02 -0.91
N PRO A 9 -9.86 -23.60 -2.18
CA PRO A 9 -8.77 -23.76 -3.14
C PRO A 9 -7.51 -23.04 -2.64
N PRO A 10 -6.30 -23.56 -2.93
CA PRO A 10 -5.06 -22.93 -2.51
C PRO A 10 -5.02 -21.49 -3.01
N PRO A 11 -4.48 -20.53 -2.24
CA PRO A 11 -4.35 -19.16 -2.70
C PRO A 11 -3.51 -19.18 -3.98
N THR A 12 -4.13 -18.81 -5.10
CA THR A 12 -3.44 -18.57 -6.37
C THR A 12 -2.67 -17.26 -6.23
N GLY A 13 -1.62 -17.28 -5.44
CA GLY A 13 -0.73 -16.13 -5.20
C GLY A 13 0.39 -16.10 -6.23
N SER A 14 0.85 -14.89 -6.57
CA SER A 14 2.05 -14.70 -7.37
C SER A 14 3.24 -15.43 -6.72
N THR A 15 3.86 -16.36 -7.45
CA THR A 15 5.12 -16.98 -7.02
C THR A 15 6.28 -16.01 -7.24
N ASN A 16 7.25 -15.96 -6.32
CA ASN A 16 8.43 -15.09 -6.38
C ASN A 16 8.18 -13.57 -6.28
N VAL A 17 7.05 -13.17 -5.67
CA VAL A 17 6.81 -11.77 -5.30
C VAL A 17 6.88 -11.63 -3.79
N VAL A 18 7.78 -10.76 -3.32
CA VAL A 18 7.87 -10.39 -1.91
C VAL A 18 7.20 -9.03 -1.72
N PHE A 19 6.10 -9.03 -0.97
CA PHE A 19 5.48 -7.81 -0.48
C PHE A 19 6.16 -7.43 0.84
N SER A 20 6.51 -6.16 1.01
CA SER A 20 6.93 -5.62 2.31
C SER A 20 6.65 -4.11 2.34
N HIS A 21 6.35 -3.60 3.54
CA HIS A 21 6.10 -2.18 3.81
C HIS A 21 5.03 -1.52 2.92
N ASN A 22 4.05 -2.30 2.44
CA ASN A 22 2.91 -1.81 1.67
C ASN A 22 1.78 -1.31 2.57
N LEU A 23 0.99 -0.36 2.08
CA LEU A 23 -0.27 0.03 2.72
C LEU A 23 -1.44 -0.49 1.88
N HIS A 24 -2.23 -1.37 2.48
CA HIS A 24 -3.41 -1.97 1.87
C HIS A 24 -4.68 -1.24 2.34
N TRP A 25 -5.54 -0.84 1.40
CA TRP A 25 -6.79 -0.15 1.72
C TRP A 25 -7.89 -0.41 0.68
N GLY A 26 -9.12 -0.62 1.15
CA GLY A 26 -10.32 -0.59 0.31
C GLY A 26 -10.48 -1.73 -0.71
N GLY A 27 -9.63 -2.76 -0.66
CA GLY A 27 -9.65 -3.89 -1.60
C GLY A 27 -9.44 -5.24 -0.94
N ASN A 28 -9.41 -6.30 -1.76
CA ASN A 28 -9.03 -7.63 -1.31
C ASN A 28 -7.55 -7.61 -0.90
N VAL A 29 -7.31 -7.72 0.40
CA VAL A 29 -5.95 -7.78 0.95
C VAL A 29 -5.27 -9.05 0.44
N ALA A 30 -3.96 -8.97 0.17
CA ALA A 30 -3.16 -10.14 -0.15
C ALA A 30 -3.42 -11.26 0.88
N PRO A 31 -3.47 -12.54 0.47
CA PRO A 31 -3.76 -13.65 1.37
C PRO A 31 -2.79 -13.76 2.54
N THR A 32 -1.59 -13.17 2.41
CA THR A 32 -0.60 -13.02 3.47
C THR A 32 -0.02 -11.60 3.41
N LEU A 33 0.07 -10.93 4.55
CA LEU A 33 0.77 -9.64 4.68
C LEU A 33 2.28 -9.85 4.73
N GLY A 34 3.01 -8.98 4.04
CA GLY A 34 4.46 -8.90 4.13
C GLY A 34 4.97 -8.29 5.42
N GLU A 35 6.27 -8.36 5.65
CA GLU A 35 6.93 -7.62 6.74
C GLU A 35 6.63 -6.12 6.62
N GLY A 36 6.19 -5.51 7.72
CA GLY A 36 5.90 -4.07 7.77
C GLY A 36 4.67 -3.63 6.96
N ASP A 37 3.95 -4.54 6.30
CA ASP A 37 2.68 -4.20 5.65
C ASP A 37 1.65 -3.72 6.68
N ARG A 38 0.76 -2.83 6.24
CA ARG A 38 -0.31 -2.26 7.08
C ARG A 38 -1.62 -2.31 6.35
N ILE A 39 -2.71 -2.49 7.09
CA ILE A 39 -4.08 -2.29 6.60
C ILE A 39 -4.63 -1.06 7.31
N ALA A 40 -4.75 0.06 6.60
CA ALA A 40 -5.30 1.30 7.15
C ALA A 40 -5.70 2.27 6.03
N ASP A 41 -6.56 3.24 6.35
CA ASP A 41 -6.91 4.33 5.44
C ASP A 41 -5.69 5.25 5.19
N PRO A 42 -5.24 5.44 3.94
CA PRO A 42 -4.15 6.36 3.61
C PRO A 42 -4.46 7.82 3.98
N ALA A 43 -5.71 8.17 4.25
CA ALA A 43 -6.16 9.51 4.56
C ALA A 43 -5.74 10.52 3.47
N PHE A 44 -6.08 10.23 2.20
CA PHE A 44 -5.84 11.15 1.09
C PHE A 44 -6.65 12.44 1.22
N VAL A 45 -6.12 13.54 0.69
CA VAL A 45 -6.77 14.86 0.70
C VAL A 45 -8.12 14.83 -0.04
N ASN A 46 -8.13 14.38 -1.30
CA ASN A 46 -9.33 14.24 -2.12
C ASN A 46 -9.17 13.11 -3.17
N PRO A 47 -9.30 11.83 -2.78
CA PRO A 47 -9.22 10.73 -3.75
C PRO A 47 -10.45 10.77 -4.67
N SER A 48 -10.25 11.06 -5.96
CA SER A 48 -11.32 11.21 -6.94
C SER A 48 -10.94 10.57 -8.27
N ARG A 49 -11.96 10.24 -9.07
CA ARG A 49 -11.80 9.81 -10.47
C ARG A 49 -11.68 10.98 -11.45
N ASP A 50 -12.08 12.18 -11.03
CA ASP A 50 -11.88 13.39 -11.83
C ASP A 50 -10.42 13.85 -11.69
N PRO A 51 -9.60 13.78 -12.76
CA PRO A 51 -8.19 14.15 -12.68
C PRO A 51 -7.96 15.62 -12.33
N LYS A 52 -8.94 16.52 -12.57
CA LYS A 52 -8.80 17.94 -12.22
C LYS A 52 -9.02 18.20 -10.73
N ALA A 53 -9.82 17.36 -10.07
CA ALA A 53 -10.13 17.49 -8.65
C ALA A 53 -9.30 16.54 -7.76
N ALA A 54 -8.74 15.47 -8.33
CA ALA A 54 -8.03 14.44 -7.59
C ALA A 54 -6.78 14.98 -6.89
N ASN A 55 -6.67 14.66 -5.60
CA ASN A 55 -5.50 14.95 -4.78
C ASN A 55 -5.17 13.77 -3.88
N PHE A 56 -4.19 12.97 -4.31
CA PHE A 56 -3.71 11.78 -3.60
C PHE A 56 -2.55 12.07 -2.64
N ARG A 57 -2.31 13.35 -2.29
CA ARG A 57 -1.41 13.70 -1.18
C ARG A 57 -2.05 13.28 0.14
N LEU A 58 -1.21 13.01 1.13
CA LEU A 58 -1.63 12.56 2.46
C LEU A 58 -2.10 13.74 3.32
N LYS A 59 -3.13 13.53 4.13
CA LYS A 59 -3.51 14.44 5.22
C LYS A 59 -2.54 14.30 6.40
N PRO A 60 -2.40 15.34 7.24
CA PRO A 60 -1.76 15.20 8.54
C PRO A 60 -2.35 14.03 9.35
N GLY A 61 -1.48 13.24 9.97
CA GLY A 61 -1.89 12.06 10.75
C GLY A 61 -2.14 10.79 9.92
N SER A 62 -1.93 10.83 8.60
CA SER A 62 -2.01 9.62 7.78
C SER A 62 -1.05 8.52 8.27
N PRO A 63 -1.48 7.24 8.32
CA PRO A 63 -0.63 6.11 8.68
C PRO A 63 0.46 5.80 7.63
N ALA A 64 0.42 6.46 6.47
CA ALA A 64 1.42 6.37 5.42
C ALA A 64 2.61 7.32 5.63
N LEU A 65 2.46 8.36 6.45
CA LEU A 65 3.51 9.35 6.69
C LEU A 65 4.73 8.70 7.36
N GLY A 66 5.90 8.87 6.76
CA GLY A 66 7.18 8.36 7.27
C GLY A 66 7.23 6.84 7.49
N ALA A 67 6.32 6.08 6.87
CA ALA A 67 6.12 4.66 7.13
C ALA A 67 6.71 3.74 6.06
N GLY A 68 7.26 4.31 4.98
CA GLY A 68 7.95 3.59 3.92
C GLY A 68 9.40 3.28 4.28
N ILE A 69 10.05 2.56 3.38
CA ILE A 69 11.48 2.26 3.43
C ILE A 69 12.12 2.66 2.11
N SER A 70 13.37 3.11 2.18
CA SER A 70 14.20 3.36 1.00
C SER A 70 15.05 2.14 0.70
N LEU A 71 14.78 1.49 -0.42
CA LEU A 71 15.54 0.35 -0.95
C LEU A 71 16.34 0.76 -2.20
N PRO A 72 17.32 -0.05 -2.65
CA PRO A 72 17.95 0.15 -3.95
C PRO A 72 16.88 0.35 -5.05
N PHE A 73 17.12 1.32 -5.94
CA PHE A 73 16.20 1.72 -7.01
C PHE A 73 14.91 2.43 -6.56
N SER A 74 14.78 2.78 -5.28
CA SER A 74 13.72 3.70 -4.86
C SER A 74 13.91 5.07 -5.52
N PRO A 75 12.84 5.71 -6.01
CA PRO A 75 12.95 7.04 -6.60
C PRO A 75 13.33 8.06 -5.54
N PHE A 76 14.32 8.90 -5.85
CA PHE A 76 14.76 9.99 -4.97
C PHE A 76 13.71 11.08 -4.78
N LEU A 77 12.87 11.29 -5.80
CA LEU A 77 11.82 12.30 -5.83
C LEU A 77 10.44 11.66 -5.88
N ASN A 78 9.47 12.30 -5.23
CA ASN A 78 8.06 11.99 -5.38
C ASN A 78 7.48 12.62 -6.67
N LEU A 79 6.18 12.44 -6.92
CA LEU A 79 5.50 13.03 -8.09
C LEU A 79 5.39 14.57 -8.06
N ASP A 80 5.70 15.23 -6.93
CA ASP A 80 5.84 16.69 -6.83
C ASP A 80 7.27 17.18 -7.08
N GLY A 81 8.22 16.27 -7.36
CA GLY A 81 9.64 16.61 -7.48
C GLY A 81 10.33 16.90 -6.13
N LYS A 82 9.72 16.54 -5.00
CA LYS A 82 10.29 16.69 -3.65
C LYS A 82 11.07 15.45 -3.25
N SER A 83 12.15 15.65 -2.49
CA SER A 83 12.92 14.55 -1.90
C SER A 83 12.03 13.66 -1.02
N ARG A 84 12.19 12.34 -1.13
CA ARG A 84 11.48 11.37 -0.28
C ARG A 84 12.17 11.11 1.07
N GLY A 85 13.43 11.52 1.22
CA GLY A 85 14.22 11.33 2.46
C GLY A 85 14.44 9.86 2.86
N ASP A 86 14.94 9.66 4.08
CA ASP A 86 15.31 8.33 4.60
C ASP A 86 14.12 7.53 5.13
N LYS A 87 13.03 8.23 5.47
CA LYS A 87 11.75 7.64 5.89
C LYS A 87 10.65 8.13 4.94
N PRO A 88 10.59 7.57 3.72
CA PRO A 88 9.64 8.05 2.73
C PRO A 88 8.20 7.76 3.15
N ASP A 89 7.28 8.59 2.70
CA ASP A 89 5.86 8.30 2.81
C ASP A 89 5.49 7.10 1.92
N ARG A 90 4.56 6.26 2.38
CA ARG A 90 3.99 5.21 1.51
C ARG A 90 3.09 5.85 0.47
N GLY A 91 3.27 5.45 -0.80
CA GLY A 91 2.55 6.03 -1.93
C GLY A 91 3.50 6.73 -2.89
N ALA A 92 2.96 7.60 -3.74
CA ALA A 92 3.69 8.23 -4.85
C ALA A 92 4.04 9.71 -4.60
N TYR A 93 3.38 10.34 -3.64
CA TYR A 93 3.64 11.72 -3.22
C TYR A 93 4.54 11.76 -1.99
#